data_AF-A0A962X6I5-F1
#
_entry.id   AF-A0A962X6I5-F1
#
_cell.length_a   1.000
_cell.length_b   1.000
_cell.length_c   1.000
_cell.angle_alpha   90.00
_cell.angle_beta   90.00
_cell.angle_gamma   90.00
#
_symmetry.space_group_name_H-M   'P 1'
#
loop_
_entity.id
_entity.type
_entity.pdbx_description
1 polymer ?
#
loop_
_entity_poly.entity_id
_entity_poly.type
_entity_poly.pdbx_seq_one_letter_code
_entity_poly.pdbx_strand_id
1 'polypeptide(L)' 'MKISARNQFKGRATVLHIGQINADVSVDIGGGDRITASITRKSLLVFV' A
#
# COMPACT_ATOMS: atom_id res chain seq x y z
N MET A 1 1.16 -1.60 -16.41
CA MET A 1 2.23 -0.91 -15.64
C MET A 1 3.32 -1.95 -15.35
N LYS A 2 4.59 -1.70 -15.69
CA LYS A 2 5.69 -2.66 -15.45
C LYS A 2 6.32 -2.35 -14.09
N ILE A 3 6.02 -3.17 -13.09
CA ILE A 3 6.52 -3.00 -11.72
C ILE A 3 7.75 -3.91 -11.56
N SER A 4 8.85 -3.37 -11.02
CA SER A 4 10.11 -4.13 -10.82
C SER A 4 10.01 -5.14 -9.67
N ALA A 5 9.07 -4.93 -8.75
CA ALA A 5 8.81 -5.84 -7.65
C ALA A 5 8.36 -7.21 -8.19
N ARG A 6 9.06 -8.27 -7.78
CA ARG A 6 8.71 -9.65 -8.12
C ARG A 6 7.48 -10.12 -7.34
N ASN A 7 7.30 -9.63 -6.12
CA ASN A 7 6.17 -9.96 -5.26
C ASN A 7 5.06 -8.94 -5.50
N GLN A 8 4.07 -9.33 -6.29
CA GLN A 8 2.91 -8.51 -6.62
C GLN A 8 1.66 -9.18 -6.06
N PHE A 9 1.12 -8.60 -5.00
CA PHE A 9 -0.12 -9.06 -4.39
C PHE A 9 -1.28 -8.28 -5.00
N LYS A 10 -2.25 -8.99 -5.57
CA LYS A 10 -3.51 -8.38 -5.97
C LYS A 10 -4.36 -8.21 -4.72
N GLY A 11 -4.89 -7.01 -4.55
CA GLY A 11 -5.71 -6.71 -3.40
C GLY A 11 -6.31 -5.33 -3.48
N ARG A 12 -7.22 -5.03 -2.54
CA ARG A 12 -7.87 -3.73 -2.42
C ARG A 12 -7.27 -2.97 -1.26
N ALA A 13 -6.82 -1.73 -1.50
CA ALA A 13 -6.46 -0.82 -0.42
C ALA A 13 -7.71 -0.58 0.45
N THR A 14 -7.61 -0.91 1.73
CA THR A 14 -8.74 -0.90 2.67
C THR A 14 -8.58 0.14 3.78
N VAL A 15 -7.34 0.44 4.18
CA VAL A 15 -7.06 1.49 5.17
C VAL A 15 -5.85 2.31 4.74
N LEU A 16 -5.93 3.62 4.96
CA LEU A 16 -4.87 4.56 4.70
C LEU A 16 -4.72 5.50 5.91
N HIS A 17 -3.58 5.47 6.57
CA HIS A 17 -3.21 6.42 7.62
C HIS A 17 -2.10 7.31 7.11
N ILE A 18 -2.37 8.60 6.98
CA ILE A 18 -1.41 9.56 6.44
C ILE A 18 -0.80 10.34 7.60
N GLY A 19 0.46 10.03 7.91
CA GLY A 19 1.29 10.83 8.79
C GLY A 19 2.01 11.95 8.04
N GLN A 20 2.75 12.77 8.78
CA GLN A 20 3.51 13.89 8.21
C GLN A 20 4.68 13.42 7.32
N ILE A 21 5.32 12.31 7.69
CA ILE A 21 6.51 11.75 7.03
C ILE A 21 6.20 10.41 6.37
N ASN A 22 5.54 9.50 7.10
CA ASN A 22 5.16 8.18 6.62
C ASN A 22 3.63 8.07 6.47
N ALA A 23 3.21 7.11 5.69
CA ALA A 23 1.83 6.69 5.56
C ALA A 23 1.76 5.17 5.63
N ASP A 24 0.78 4.67 6.37
CA ASP A 24 0.50 3.24 6.45
C ASP A 24 -0.67 2.90 5.54
N VAL A 25 -0.45 1.92 4.65
CA VAL A 25 -1.44 1.43 3.70
C VAL A 25 -1.70 -0.03 4.01
N SER A 26 -2.96 -0.39 4.25
CA SER A 26 -3.35 -1.78 4.33
C SER A 26 -4.09 -2.21 3.07
N VAL A 27 -3.71 -3.38 2.56
CA VAL A 27 -4.27 -4.01 1.38
C VAL A 27 -4.85 -5.36 1.78
N ASP A 28 -6.15 -5.53 1.54
CA ASP A 28 -6.82 -6.83 1.66
C ASP A 28 -6.49 -7.65 0.41
N ILE A 29 -5.89 -8.82 0.62
CA ILE A 29 -5.46 -9.73 -0.44
C ILE A 29 -6.39 -10.95 -0.58
N GLY A 30 -7.51 -10.97 0.14
CA GLY A 30 -8.47 -12.06 0.17
C GLY A 30 -8.09 -13.15 1.18
N GLY A 31 -8.99 -14.12 1.38
CA GLY A 31 -8.77 -15.25 2.29
C GLY A 31 -8.77 -14.89 3.78
N GLY A 32 -9.15 -13.65 4.13
CA GLY A 32 -9.03 -13.13 5.50
C GLY A 32 -7.68 -12.49 5.80
N ASP A 33 -6.75 -12.50 4.84
CA ASP A 33 -5.40 -11.97 5.00
C ASP A 33 -5.30 -10.49 4.59
N ARG A 34 -4.49 -9.75 5.34
CA ARG A 34 -4.27 -8.33 5.10
C ARG A 34 -2.78 -7.98 5.21
N ILE A 35 -2.25 -7.35 4.17
CA ILE A 35 -0.88 -6.84 4.15
C ILE A 35 -0.92 -5.37 4.56
N THR A 36 -0.07 -4.97 5.50
CA THR A 36 0.12 -3.55 5.85
C THR A 36 1.53 -3.13 5.51
N ALA A 37 1.67 -2.01 4.78
CA ALA A 37 2.94 -1.44 4.37
C ALA A 37 3.05 -0.01 4.88
N SER A 38 4.20 0.33 5.47
CA SER A 38 4.56 1.71 5.79
C SER A 38 5.42 2.26 4.66
N ILE A 39 4.96 3.34 4.04
CA ILE A 39 5.63 4.02 2.92
C ILE A 39 5.85 5.49 3.26
N THR A 40 6.78 6.15 2.57
CA THR A 40 6.92 7.60 2.74
C THR A 40 5.69 8.33 2.18
N ARG A 41 5.30 9.45 2.80
CA ARG A 41 4.21 10.31 2.33
C ARG A 41 4.40 10.77 0.90
N LYS A 42 5.66 11.03 0.49
CA LYS A 42 6.00 11.39 -0.88
C LYS A 42 5.65 10.28 -1.87
N SER A 43 5.88 9.03 -1.50
CA SER A 43 5.51 7.87 -2.34
C SER A 43 4.01 7.76 -2.52
N LEU A 44 3.21 8.10 -1.50
CA LEU A 44 1.74 8.05 -1.58
C LEU A 44 1.16 9.13 -2.51
N LEU A 45 1.67 10.37 -2.42
CA LEU A 45 1.14 11.52 -3.16
C LEU A 45 1.30 11.44 -4.68
N VAL A 46 2.16 10.55 -5.18
CA VAL A 46 2.41 10.36 -6.62
C VAL A 46 1.34 9.49 -7.30
N PHE A 47 0.48 8.83 -6.52
CA PHE A 47 -0.54 7.90 -7.05
C PHE A 47 -1.97 8.46 -7.02
N VAL A 48 -2.18 9.68 -6.55
CA VAL A 48 -3.48 10.39 -6.58
C VAL A 48 -3.47 11.39 -7.73
#